data_AF-A0A7T1T8R0-F1
#
_entry.id   AF-A0A7T1T8R0-F1
#
_cell.length_a   1.000
_cell.length_b   1.000
_cell.length_c   1.000
_cell.angle_alpha   90.00
_cell.angle_beta   90.00
_cell.angle_gamma   90.00
#
_symmetry.space_group_name_H-M   'P 1'
#
loop_
_entity.id
_entity.type
_entity.pdbx_description
1 polymer ?
#
loop_
_entity_poly.entity_id
_entity_poly.type
_entity_poly.pdbx_seq_one_letter_code
_entity_poly.pdbx_strand_id
1 'polypeptide(L)'
;MQRTPHPLRRTPRRPRNRRRKGTPVNRPPHKRTSTTRFPVAVDDALRNAGWQPGRWDMRQAEEWADALRGHISPGGHRHAVFPAAVEVWAEFGNLPIAPTGPGRNIAPASLHIDPMHALHTARTLADLGRALHTQICPLGTDGADAALLAIDTEARVYSLDHTGDWYLGRDFDTALAALLTGTRPERLTRPLDAAARTGTTGAGTGSYSDPGTEPDPETDPGWETESDSVWGRAPGADPARISGTVHTARPPGPRRPPDTSHPAGAG
;
A
#
# COMPACT_ATOMS: atom_id res chain seq x y z
N MET A 1 14.28 -46.16 -96.06
CA MET A 1 15.54 -45.67 -96.69
C MET A 1 16.20 -44.73 -95.69
N GLN A 2 17.13 -45.25 -94.88
CA GLN A 2 18.60 -45.18 -95.03
C GLN A 2 19.24 -43.81 -94.68
N ARG A 3 20.08 -43.87 -93.63
CA ARG A 3 21.43 -43.27 -93.46
C ARG A 3 21.60 -41.77 -93.09
N THR A 4 22.14 -41.59 -91.87
CA THR A 4 23.06 -40.57 -91.29
C THR A 4 24.30 -40.27 -92.19
N PRO A 5 25.27 -39.32 -91.92
CA PRO A 5 25.46 -38.33 -90.81
C PRO A 5 26.14 -36.93 -91.12
N HIS A 6 26.19 -36.06 -90.07
CA HIS A 6 27.26 -35.07 -89.65
C HIS A 6 27.57 -33.77 -90.47
N PRO A 7 28.21 -32.68 -89.92
CA PRO A 7 28.89 -32.52 -88.61
C PRO A 7 28.71 -31.19 -87.81
N LEU A 8 29.28 -31.26 -86.59
CA LEU A 8 29.72 -30.29 -85.56
C LEU A 8 30.01 -28.81 -85.91
N ARG A 9 29.63 -27.91 -84.99
CA ARG A 9 30.41 -26.71 -84.63
C ARG A 9 30.54 -26.56 -83.11
N ARG A 10 31.79 -26.32 -82.70
CA ARG A 10 32.30 -26.14 -81.33
C ARG A 10 32.02 -24.74 -80.79
N THR A 11 31.75 -24.61 -79.49
CA THR A 11 32.11 -23.42 -78.67
C THR A 11 32.18 -23.77 -77.17
N PRO A 12 32.87 -22.97 -76.34
CA PRO A 12 33.84 -23.46 -75.36
C PRO A 12 33.32 -23.63 -73.93
N ARG A 13 34.09 -24.43 -73.17
CA ARG A 13 34.03 -24.64 -71.71
C ARG A 13 33.92 -23.32 -70.94
N ARG A 14 32.86 -23.18 -70.15
CA ARG A 14 32.69 -22.16 -69.11
C ARG A 14 33.27 -22.66 -67.79
N PRO A 15 34.00 -21.84 -67.01
CA PRO A 15 34.69 -22.29 -65.81
C PRO A 15 33.74 -22.55 -64.63
N ARG A 16 34.05 -23.61 -63.86
CA ARG A 16 33.52 -23.86 -62.50
C ARG A 16 33.82 -22.63 -61.63
N ASN A 17 32.79 -21.89 -61.22
CA ASN A 17 32.96 -20.87 -60.19
C ASN A 17 32.60 -21.44 -58.82
N ARG A 18 33.59 -21.34 -57.92
CA ARG A 18 33.56 -21.83 -56.55
C ARG A 18 32.51 -21.07 -55.74
N ARG A 19 31.82 -21.81 -54.86
CA ARG A 19 31.05 -21.30 -53.73
C ARG A 19 31.78 -20.14 -53.02
N ARG A 20 31.11 -19.01 -52.89
CA ARG A 20 31.22 -18.19 -51.67
C ARG A 20 29.89 -18.35 -50.92
N LYS A 21 29.90 -19.20 -49.89
CA LYS A 21 28.87 -19.19 -48.86
C LYS A 21 29.03 -17.86 -48.14
N GLY A 22 28.10 -16.94 -48.34
CA GLY A 22 27.98 -15.76 -47.48
C GLY A 22 27.74 -16.25 -46.06
N THR A 23 28.63 -15.88 -45.16
CA THR A 23 28.46 -16.04 -43.72
C THR A 23 27.12 -15.40 -43.34
N PRO A 24 26.19 -16.11 -42.67
CA PRO A 24 25.06 -15.42 -42.09
C PRO A 24 25.65 -14.46 -41.04
N VAL A 25 25.40 -13.16 -41.20
CA VAL A 25 25.66 -12.19 -40.15
C VAL A 25 24.87 -12.68 -38.94
N ASN A 26 25.59 -13.27 -37.99
CA ASN A 26 25.08 -13.65 -36.69
C ASN A 26 24.79 -12.36 -35.94
N ARG A 27 23.62 -11.77 -36.21
CA ARG A 27 23.09 -10.70 -35.38
C ARG A 27 22.81 -11.38 -34.04
N PRO A 28 23.48 -10.98 -32.94
CA PRO A 28 23.10 -11.53 -31.64
C PRO A 28 21.59 -11.33 -31.50
N PRO A 29 20.84 -12.32 -30.98
CA PRO A 29 19.43 -12.10 -30.71
C PRO A 29 19.38 -10.89 -29.80
N HIS A 30 18.88 -9.78 -30.33
CA HIS A 30 18.50 -8.66 -29.50
C HIS A 30 17.49 -9.28 -28.53
N LYS A 31 17.88 -9.47 -27.26
CA LYS A 31 16.92 -9.68 -26.20
C LYS A 31 16.02 -8.46 -26.27
N ARG A 32 14.88 -8.59 -26.96
CA ARG A 32 13.76 -7.70 -26.76
C ARG A 32 13.29 -8.04 -25.36
N THR A 33 13.94 -7.47 -24.35
CA THR A 33 13.34 -7.34 -23.05
C THR A 33 12.19 -6.36 -23.27
N SER A 34 11.03 -6.86 -23.73
CA SER A 34 9.80 -6.20 -23.34
C SER A 34 9.73 -6.44 -21.84
N THR A 35 10.30 -5.53 -21.07
CA THR A 35 10.12 -5.52 -19.62
C THR A 35 8.64 -5.19 -19.43
N THR A 36 7.81 -6.20 -19.26
CA THR A 36 6.43 -6.04 -18.80
C THR A 36 6.46 -5.20 -17.52
N ARG A 37 5.47 -4.31 -17.34
CA ARG A 37 5.32 -3.45 -16.15
C ARG A 37 5.44 -4.26 -14.85
N PHE A 38 4.89 -5.47 -14.87
CA PHE A 38 4.85 -6.38 -13.74
C PHE A 38 5.83 -7.56 -13.87
N PRO A 39 6.34 -8.07 -12.73
CA PRO A 39 6.96 -9.39 -12.66
C PRO A 39 6.00 -10.49 -13.14
N VAL A 40 6.53 -11.58 -13.68
CA VAL A 40 5.76 -12.67 -14.30
C VAL A 40 4.61 -13.16 -13.42
N ALA A 41 4.87 -13.46 -12.15
CA ALA A 41 3.83 -13.97 -11.24
C ALA A 41 2.67 -12.98 -11.03
N VAL A 42 2.95 -11.68 -11.05
CA VAL A 42 1.94 -10.61 -10.91
C VAL A 42 1.18 -10.42 -12.22
N ASP A 43 1.87 -10.40 -13.37
CA ASP A 43 1.23 -10.33 -14.68
C ASP A 43 0.28 -11.52 -14.87
N ASP A 44 0.72 -12.75 -14.58
CA ASP A 44 -0.10 -13.96 -14.69
C ASP A 44 -1.36 -13.87 -13.81
N ALA A 45 -1.23 -13.42 -12.56
CA ALA A 45 -2.37 -13.23 -11.65
C ALA A 45 -3.36 -12.20 -12.19
N LEU A 46 -2.88 -11.05 -12.67
CA LEU A 46 -3.70 -9.99 -13.25
C LEU A 46 -4.41 -10.47 -14.53
N ARG A 47 -3.70 -11.15 -15.42
CA ARG A 47 -4.25 -11.71 -16.67
C ARG A 47 -5.34 -12.74 -16.38
N ASN A 48 -5.12 -13.61 -15.39
CA ASN A 48 -6.12 -14.59 -14.96
C ASN A 48 -7.37 -13.94 -14.36
N ALA A 49 -7.21 -12.78 -13.71
CA ALA A 49 -8.32 -11.97 -13.23
C ALA A 49 -9.04 -11.17 -14.34
N GLY A 50 -8.58 -11.25 -15.59
CA GLY A 50 -9.16 -10.55 -16.73
C GLY A 50 -8.59 -9.14 -16.98
N TRP A 51 -7.54 -8.74 -16.27
CA TRP A 51 -6.83 -7.50 -16.55
C TRP A 51 -6.10 -7.57 -17.89
N GLN A 52 -6.07 -6.45 -18.61
CA GLN A 52 -5.29 -6.26 -19.82
C GLN A 52 -4.60 -4.89 -19.74
N PRO A 53 -3.36 -4.74 -20.26
CA PRO A 53 -2.70 -3.44 -20.34
C PRO A 53 -3.58 -2.40 -21.03
N GLY A 54 -3.74 -1.24 -20.40
CA GLY A 54 -4.61 -0.16 -20.89
C GLY A 54 -6.08 -0.29 -20.49
N ARG A 55 -6.47 -1.29 -19.69
CA ARG A 55 -7.78 -1.29 -19.01
C ARG A 55 -7.94 0.00 -18.20
N TRP A 56 -9.07 0.68 -18.39
CA TRP A 56 -9.38 1.90 -17.67
C TRP A 56 -10.90 2.12 -17.60
N ASP A 57 -11.50 1.90 -16.44
CA ASP A 57 -12.92 2.15 -16.18
C ASP A 57 -13.10 3.41 -15.34
N MET A 58 -12.95 4.57 -15.99
CA MET A 58 -13.07 5.86 -15.31
C MET A 58 -14.47 6.11 -14.77
N ARG A 59 -15.49 5.63 -15.49
CA ARG A 59 -16.88 5.82 -15.09
C ARG A 59 -17.15 5.13 -13.75
N GLN A 60 -16.74 3.87 -13.60
CA GLN A 60 -16.90 3.17 -12.32
C GLN A 60 -16.12 3.87 -11.20
N ALA A 61 -14.90 4.33 -11.47
CA ALA A 61 -14.08 5.03 -10.49
C ALA A 61 -14.71 6.35 -10.02
N GLU A 62 -15.34 7.10 -10.94
CA GLU A 62 -16.09 8.32 -10.62
C GLU A 62 -17.35 8.02 -9.79
N GLU A 63 -18.10 6.96 -10.14
CA GLU A 63 -19.27 6.52 -9.36
C GLU A 63 -18.87 6.18 -7.90
N TRP A 64 -17.74 5.50 -7.70
CA TRP A 64 -17.21 5.26 -6.36
C TRP A 64 -16.71 6.52 -5.67
N ALA A 65 -16.03 7.41 -6.39
CA ALA A 65 -15.57 8.68 -5.85
C ALA A 65 -16.73 9.52 -5.29
N ASP A 66 -17.83 9.59 -6.03
CA ASP A 66 -19.03 10.33 -5.62
C ASP A 66 -19.75 9.66 -4.46
N ALA A 67 -19.85 8.33 -4.46
CA ALA A 67 -20.41 7.58 -3.33
C ALA A 67 -19.61 7.81 -2.03
N LEU A 68 -18.28 7.77 -2.08
CA LEU A 68 -17.42 8.03 -0.93
C LEU A 68 -17.53 9.47 -0.43
N ARG A 69 -17.55 10.46 -1.34
CA ARG A 69 -17.70 11.90 -0.98
C ARG A 69 -19.08 12.19 -0.38
N GLY A 70 -20.11 11.50 -0.85
CA GLY A 70 -21.46 11.58 -0.34
C GLY A 70 -21.63 10.96 1.05
N HIS A 71 -20.73 10.06 1.45
CA HIS A 71 -20.79 9.41 2.76
C HIS A 71 -20.20 10.28 3.88
N ILE A 72 -20.96 10.40 4.96
CA ILE A 72 -20.52 10.98 6.23
C ILE A 72 -20.81 9.94 7.31
N SER A 73 -19.77 9.54 8.05
CA SER A 73 -19.96 8.61 9.16
C SER A 73 -20.80 9.26 10.27
N PRO A 74 -21.40 8.47 11.20
CA PRO A 74 -22.15 9.03 12.33
C PRO A 74 -21.34 10.02 13.19
N GLY A 75 -20.01 9.89 13.22
CA GLY A 75 -19.09 10.81 13.90
C GLY A 75 -18.70 12.05 13.09
N GLY A 76 -19.29 12.28 11.90
CA GLY A 76 -18.98 13.42 11.04
C GLY A 76 -17.74 13.24 10.16
N HIS A 77 -17.07 12.08 10.21
CA HIS A 77 -15.88 11.82 9.38
C HIS A 77 -16.26 11.55 7.92
N ARG A 78 -15.47 12.07 7.00
CA ARG A 78 -15.60 11.92 5.54
C ARG A 78 -14.38 11.21 4.98
N HIS A 79 -14.56 10.52 3.86
CA HIS A 79 -13.44 9.97 3.09
C HIS A 79 -12.72 11.08 2.32
N ALA A 80 -11.40 10.97 2.23
CA ALA A 80 -10.62 11.72 1.27
C ALA A 80 -10.57 10.95 -0.05
N VAL A 81 -10.74 11.63 -1.18
CA VAL A 81 -10.64 11.03 -2.53
C VAL A 81 -9.74 11.91 -3.38
N PHE A 82 -8.70 11.33 -3.96
CA PHE A 82 -7.66 12.02 -4.73
C PHE A 82 -7.18 11.15 -5.90
N PRO A 83 -6.45 11.72 -6.89
CA PRO A 83 -6.15 11.05 -8.15
C PRO A 83 -5.54 9.65 -8.01
N ALA A 84 -4.54 9.45 -7.15
CA ALA A 84 -3.89 8.14 -6.98
C ALA A 84 -4.87 6.99 -6.66
N ALA A 85 -5.93 7.25 -5.86
CA ALA A 85 -6.94 6.23 -5.60
C ALA A 85 -7.85 5.97 -6.81
N VAL A 86 -8.27 7.04 -7.49
CA VAL A 86 -9.12 6.98 -8.69
C VAL A 86 -8.41 6.22 -9.82
N GLU A 87 -7.11 6.42 -10.00
CA GLU A 87 -6.31 5.72 -10.99
C GLU A 87 -6.25 4.21 -10.71
N VAL A 88 -6.05 3.82 -9.44
CA VAL A 88 -6.08 2.41 -9.04
C VAL A 88 -7.45 1.79 -9.27
N TRP A 89 -8.53 2.49 -8.91
CA TRP A 89 -9.89 2.01 -9.14
C TRP A 89 -10.20 1.85 -10.63
N ALA A 90 -9.83 2.82 -11.45
CA ALA A 90 -10.08 2.76 -12.89
C ALA A 90 -9.31 1.61 -13.54
N GLU A 91 -8.07 1.36 -13.14
CA GLU A 91 -7.26 0.29 -13.74
C GLU A 91 -7.62 -1.10 -13.20
N PHE A 92 -7.87 -1.25 -11.89
CA PHE A 92 -7.96 -2.55 -11.22
C PHE A 92 -9.29 -2.88 -10.56
N GLY A 93 -10.24 -1.94 -10.53
CA GLY A 93 -11.53 -2.09 -9.86
C GLY A 93 -12.32 -3.31 -10.34
N ASN A 94 -12.97 -4.00 -9.39
CA ASN A 94 -13.81 -5.19 -9.61
C ASN A 94 -13.11 -6.43 -10.21
N LEU A 95 -11.78 -6.44 -10.27
CA LEU A 95 -11.05 -7.63 -10.71
C LEU A 95 -10.90 -8.63 -9.55
N PRO A 96 -11.18 -9.94 -9.77
CA PRO A 96 -10.97 -10.99 -8.79
C PRO A 96 -9.49 -11.42 -8.76
N ILE A 97 -8.60 -10.56 -8.26
CA ILE A 97 -7.15 -10.79 -8.32
C ILE A 97 -6.76 -11.81 -7.25
N ALA A 98 -6.23 -12.96 -7.69
CA ALA A 98 -5.80 -14.05 -6.81
C ALA A 98 -4.35 -14.46 -7.10
N PRO A 99 -3.56 -14.80 -6.07
CA PRO A 99 -2.21 -15.36 -6.24
C PRO A 99 -2.22 -16.65 -7.04
N THR A 100 -1.19 -16.86 -7.86
CA THR A 100 -1.04 -18.05 -8.72
C THR A 100 0.01 -19.04 -8.20
N GLY A 101 0.72 -18.72 -7.13
CA GLY A 101 1.82 -19.52 -6.60
C GLY A 101 2.01 -19.39 -5.09
N PRO A 102 2.98 -20.12 -4.53
CA PRO A 102 3.29 -20.06 -3.11
C PRO A 102 3.94 -18.73 -2.74
N GLY A 103 3.83 -18.37 -1.46
CA GLY A 103 4.44 -17.15 -0.94
C GLY A 103 5.92 -17.29 -0.61
N ARG A 104 6.61 -16.16 -0.69
CA ARG A 104 8.05 -16.05 -0.41
C ARG A 104 8.36 -16.08 1.09
N ASN A 105 7.56 -15.38 1.88
CA ASN A 105 7.76 -15.22 3.32
C ASN A 105 6.50 -15.55 4.12
N ILE A 106 5.34 -15.13 3.62
CA ILE A 106 4.02 -15.32 4.22
C ILE A 106 3.05 -15.84 3.15
N ALA A 107 1.85 -16.27 3.55
CA ALA A 107 0.81 -16.65 2.61
C ALA A 107 0.47 -15.46 1.67
N PRO A 108 0.48 -15.64 0.34
CA PRO A 108 0.01 -14.61 -0.58
C PRO A 108 -1.46 -14.28 -0.37
N ALA A 109 -1.83 -13.03 -0.63
CA ALA A 109 -3.17 -12.52 -0.42
C ALA A 109 -3.89 -12.26 -1.75
N SER A 110 -5.16 -12.65 -1.83
CA SER A 110 -6.10 -12.16 -2.86
C SER A 110 -6.45 -10.70 -2.61
N LEU A 111 -6.83 -9.98 -3.65
CA LEU A 111 -7.24 -8.59 -3.57
C LEU A 111 -8.65 -8.41 -4.15
N HIS A 112 -9.42 -7.55 -3.52
CA HIS A 112 -10.68 -7.06 -4.05
C HIS A 112 -10.68 -5.52 -4.03
N ILE A 113 -10.49 -4.93 -5.20
CA ILE A 113 -10.47 -3.48 -5.38
C ILE A 113 -11.90 -3.01 -5.59
N ASP A 114 -12.58 -2.77 -4.47
CA ASP A 114 -13.86 -2.08 -4.38
C ASP A 114 -13.85 -1.27 -3.07
N PRO A 115 -13.71 0.07 -3.15
CA PRO A 115 -13.60 0.91 -1.97
C PRO A 115 -14.89 0.94 -1.13
N MET A 116 -16.03 0.45 -1.65
CA MET A 116 -17.28 0.42 -0.91
C MET A 116 -17.26 -0.55 0.26
N HIS A 117 -16.39 -1.58 0.23
CA HIS A 117 -16.14 -2.45 1.38
C HIS A 117 -15.59 -1.68 2.59
N ALA A 118 -15.00 -0.51 2.35
CA ALA A 118 -14.44 0.37 3.36
C ALA A 118 -15.31 1.61 3.63
N LEU A 119 -16.56 1.64 3.15
CA LEU A 119 -17.41 2.83 3.24
C LEU A 119 -17.53 3.37 4.68
N HIS A 120 -17.56 2.49 5.67
CA HIS A 120 -17.76 2.87 7.08
C HIS A 120 -16.45 3.09 7.86
N THR A 121 -15.29 3.07 7.21
CA THR A 121 -13.97 3.19 7.87
C THR A 121 -13.41 4.62 7.84
N ALA A 122 -14.21 5.62 7.47
CA ALA A 122 -13.77 7.02 7.33
C ALA A 122 -13.03 7.57 8.56
N ARG A 123 -13.47 7.19 9.78
CA ARG A 123 -12.77 7.56 11.02
C ARG A 123 -11.39 6.91 11.12
N THR A 124 -11.32 5.60 10.91
CA THR A 124 -10.08 4.82 10.97
C THR A 124 -9.04 5.37 9.99
N LEU A 125 -9.45 5.63 8.75
CA LEU A 125 -8.56 6.18 7.73
C LEU A 125 -8.13 7.62 8.04
N ALA A 126 -9.01 8.43 8.62
CA ALA A 126 -8.66 9.78 9.07
C ALA A 126 -7.65 9.75 10.25
N ASP A 127 -7.79 8.81 11.18
CA ASP A 127 -6.88 8.66 12.31
C ASP A 127 -5.50 8.12 11.84
N LEU A 128 -5.47 7.17 10.90
CA LEU A 128 -4.23 6.74 10.25
C LEU A 128 -3.57 7.88 9.47
N GLY A 129 -4.35 8.62 8.68
CA GLY A 129 -3.84 9.77 7.93
C GLY A 129 -3.25 10.85 8.83
N ARG A 130 -3.89 11.14 9.97
CA ARG A 130 -3.34 12.06 10.97
C ARG A 130 -2.02 11.56 11.54
N ALA A 131 -1.92 10.26 11.85
CA ALA A 131 -0.66 9.68 12.32
C ALA A 131 0.43 9.85 11.25
N LEU A 132 0.16 9.48 10.00
CA LEU A 132 1.10 9.54 8.87
C LEU A 132 1.32 10.95 8.29
N HIS A 133 0.65 11.98 8.81
CA HIS A 133 0.63 13.34 8.27
C HIS A 133 0.27 13.41 6.78
N THR A 134 -0.69 12.59 6.34
CA THR A 134 -1.17 12.52 4.95
C THR A 134 -2.68 12.30 4.92
N GLN A 135 -3.28 12.30 3.73
CA GLN A 135 -4.66 11.87 3.55
C GLN A 135 -4.68 10.44 3.03
N ILE A 136 -5.60 9.63 3.54
CA ILE A 136 -5.74 8.22 3.19
C ILE A 136 -7.10 8.00 2.52
N CYS A 137 -7.11 7.27 1.42
CA CYS A 137 -8.29 6.86 0.67
C CYS A 137 -8.39 5.32 0.69
N PRO A 138 -9.59 4.75 0.86
CA PRO A 138 -9.75 3.30 0.75
C PRO A 138 -9.51 2.81 -0.68
N LEU A 139 -8.96 1.62 -0.85
CA LEU A 139 -8.87 0.92 -2.12
C LEU A 139 -9.82 -0.28 -2.21
N GLY A 140 -10.04 -0.96 -1.09
CA GLY A 140 -10.82 -2.19 -1.01
C GLY A 140 -10.28 -3.08 0.09
N THR A 141 -10.17 -4.38 -0.16
CA THR A 141 -9.69 -5.36 0.82
C THR A 141 -8.65 -6.32 0.27
N ASP A 142 -7.88 -6.92 1.17
CA ASP A 142 -6.97 -8.02 0.87
C ASP A 142 -7.20 -9.24 1.79
N GLY A 143 -6.73 -10.40 1.33
CA GLY A 143 -6.70 -11.64 2.11
C GLY A 143 -8.07 -12.25 2.43
N ALA A 144 -8.05 -13.33 3.21
CA ALA A 144 -9.26 -14.04 3.63
C ALA A 144 -10.02 -13.31 4.75
N ASP A 145 -9.29 -12.59 5.61
CA ASP A 145 -9.87 -11.81 6.72
C ASP A 145 -10.38 -10.43 6.27
N ALA A 146 -10.32 -10.14 4.98
CA ALA A 146 -10.72 -8.87 4.38
C ALA A 146 -10.07 -7.67 5.07
N ALA A 147 -8.74 -7.71 5.22
CA ALA A 147 -7.95 -6.60 5.71
C ALA A 147 -8.19 -5.37 4.82
N LEU A 148 -8.25 -4.19 5.42
CA LEU A 148 -8.55 -2.95 4.71
C LEU A 148 -7.33 -2.49 3.92
N LEU A 149 -7.47 -2.38 2.61
CA LEU A 149 -6.45 -1.83 1.72
C LEU A 149 -6.68 -0.33 1.53
N ALA A 150 -5.63 0.47 1.67
CA ALA A 150 -5.70 1.92 1.57
C ALA A 150 -4.48 2.51 0.87
N ILE A 151 -4.64 3.70 0.30
CA ILE A 151 -3.59 4.45 -0.39
C ILE A 151 -3.54 5.87 0.13
N ASP A 152 -2.39 6.54 0.03
CA ASP A 152 -2.26 7.96 0.34
C ASP A 152 -2.03 8.85 -0.89
N THR A 153 -1.94 10.15 -0.63
CA THR A 153 -1.70 11.16 -1.68
C THR A 153 -0.38 11.02 -2.42
N GLU A 154 0.59 10.30 -1.86
CA GLU A 154 1.89 9.96 -2.48
C GLU A 154 1.86 8.59 -3.19
N ALA A 155 0.68 7.96 -3.29
CA ALA A 155 0.46 6.62 -3.82
C ALA A 155 1.04 5.47 -2.99
N ARG A 156 1.44 5.73 -1.74
CA ARG A 156 1.89 4.72 -0.80
C ARG A 156 0.72 3.86 -0.35
N VAL A 157 0.90 2.55 -0.28
CA VAL A 157 -0.18 1.59 -0.03
C VAL A 157 0.00 0.90 1.32
N TYR A 158 -1.11 0.71 2.01
CA TYR A 158 -1.19 0.17 3.36
C TYR A 158 -2.26 -0.92 3.46
N SER A 159 -2.04 -1.88 4.35
CA SER A 159 -3.05 -2.85 4.77
C SER A 159 -3.28 -2.75 6.28
N LEU A 160 -4.54 -2.77 6.70
CA LEU A 160 -4.94 -2.66 8.10
C LEU A 160 -5.79 -3.87 8.47
N ASP A 161 -5.36 -4.60 9.50
CA ASP A 161 -6.10 -5.73 10.05
C ASP A 161 -6.13 -5.67 11.59
N HIS A 162 -6.69 -6.70 12.21
CA HIS A 162 -6.77 -6.81 13.66
C HIS A 162 -5.41 -6.98 14.35
N THR A 163 -4.34 -7.26 13.59
CA THR A 163 -2.96 -7.42 14.08
C THR A 163 -2.12 -6.14 13.95
N GLY A 164 -2.55 -5.20 13.12
CA GLY A 164 -2.02 -3.84 13.04
C GLY A 164 -2.09 -3.23 11.65
N ASP A 165 -1.29 -2.17 11.48
CA ASP A 165 -1.19 -1.43 10.23
C ASP A 165 0.17 -1.72 9.56
N TRP A 166 0.15 -1.96 8.26
CA TRP A 166 1.29 -2.46 7.49
C TRP A 166 1.55 -1.59 6.27
N TYR A 167 2.82 -1.29 5.99
CA TYR A 167 3.25 -0.64 4.76
C TYR A 167 3.56 -1.70 3.69
N LEU A 168 2.86 -1.62 2.56
CA LEU A 168 2.95 -2.61 1.48
C LEU A 168 3.89 -2.17 0.37
N GLY A 169 4.00 -0.87 0.12
CA GLY A 169 4.83 -0.36 -0.97
C GLY A 169 4.61 1.11 -1.26
N ARG A 170 5.56 1.67 -2.01
CA ARG A 170 5.60 3.09 -2.40
C ARG A 170 4.59 3.45 -3.50
N ASP A 171 4.06 2.43 -4.17
CA ASP A 171 3.12 2.50 -5.29
C ASP A 171 2.29 1.20 -5.31
N PHE A 172 1.18 1.22 -6.05
CA PHE A 172 0.26 0.08 -6.13
C PHE A 172 0.88 -1.16 -6.79
N ASP A 173 1.81 -0.98 -7.73
CA ASP A 173 2.51 -2.08 -8.39
C ASP A 173 3.40 -2.85 -7.40
N THR A 174 4.12 -2.12 -6.54
CA THR A 174 4.94 -2.69 -5.48
C THR A 174 4.07 -3.41 -4.45
N ALA A 175 2.92 -2.84 -4.11
CA ALA A 175 1.96 -3.46 -3.19
C ALA A 175 1.35 -4.76 -3.75
N LEU A 176 0.93 -4.74 -5.03
CA LEU A 176 0.48 -5.94 -5.75
C LEU A 176 1.56 -7.03 -5.72
N ALA A 177 2.81 -6.67 -6.02
CA ALA A 177 3.91 -7.62 -5.97
C ALA A 177 4.11 -8.19 -4.56
N ALA A 178 4.06 -7.35 -3.51
CA ALA A 178 4.20 -7.81 -2.14
C ALA A 178 3.09 -8.80 -1.73
N LEU A 179 1.84 -8.44 -1.99
CA LEU A 179 0.66 -9.25 -1.63
C LEU A 179 0.60 -10.56 -2.42
N LEU A 180 0.77 -10.52 -3.74
CA LEU A 180 0.61 -11.70 -4.61
C LEU A 180 1.80 -12.66 -4.54
N THR A 181 2.97 -12.20 -4.10
CA THR A 181 4.14 -13.06 -3.89
C THR A 181 4.37 -13.41 -2.42
N GLY A 182 3.53 -12.91 -1.50
CA GLY A 182 3.67 -13.16 -0.07
C GLY A 182 4.99 -12.65 0.50
N THR A 183 5.44 -11.45 0.08
CA THR A 183 6.56 -10.76 0.71
C THR A 183 6.10 -10.16 2.02
N ARG A 184 6.88 -10.32 3.09
CA ARG A 184 6.50 -9.81 4.42
C ARG A 184 6.51 -8.27 4.41
N PRO A 185 5.37 -7.61 4.71
CA PRO A 185 5.32 -6.15 4.77
C PRO A 185 5.96 -5.62 6.06
N GLU A 186 6.28 -4.33 6.06
CA GLU A 186 6.80 -3.65 7.24
C GLU A 186 5.65 -3.18 8.13
N ARG A 187 5.74 -3.46 9.44
CA ARG A 187 4.72 -2.99 10.39
C ARG A 187 4.93 -1.52 10.67
N LEU A 188 3.88 -0.71 10.48
CA LEU A 188 3.90 0.67 10.91
C LEU A 188 4.04 0.73 12.43
N THR A 189 5.00 1.51 12.90
CA THR A 189 5.19 1.73 14.33
C THR A 189 5.28 3.19 14.66
N ARG A 190 4.75 3.55 15.82
CA ARG A 190 5.00 4.88 16.37
C ARG A 190 6.47 4.96 16.78
N PRO A 191 7.15 6.10 16.60
CA PRO A 191 8.56 6.23 16.99
C PRO A 191 8.81 5.95 18.46
N LEU A 192 7.85 6.22 19.33
CA LEU A 192 7.97 5.92 20.76
C LEU A 192 8.13 4.39 21.00
N ASP A 193 7.46 3.56 20.19
CA ASP A 193 7.55 2.10 20.25
C ASP A 193 8.83 1.59 19.56
N ALA A 194 9.28 2.26 18.51
CA ALA A 194 10.53 1.93 17.81
C ALA A 194 11.76 2.18 18.70
N ALA A 195 11.77 3.29 19.44
CA ALA A 195 12.84 3.64 20.39
C ALA A 195 12.89 2.66 21.57
N ALA A 196 11.73 2.24 22.11
CA ALA A 196 11.67 1.23 23.17
C ALA A 196 12.25 -0.13 22.73
N ARG A 197 11.96 -0.58 21.50
CA ARG A 197 12.53 -1.83 20.96
C ARG A 197 14.02 -1.77 20.68
N THR A 198 14.56 -0.59 20.39
CA THR A 198 16.01 -0.39 20.20
C THR A 198 16.76 -0.16 21.51
N GLY A 199 16.08 0.26 22.58
CA GLY A 199 16.67 0.51 23.90
C GLY A 199 16.81 -0.72 24.81
N THR A 200 16.13 -1.84 24.54
CA THR A 200 16.14 -3.02 25.43
C THR A 200 17.32 -3.98 25.23
N THR A 201 18.26 -3.72 24.32
CA THR A 201 19.42 -4.63 24.09
C THR A 201 20.65 -4.32 24.97
N GLY A 202 20.53 -3.54 26.05
CA GLY A 202 21.65 -3.20 26.92
C GLY A 202 21.35 -3.31 28.42
N ALA A 203 21.85 -4.39 29.03
CA ALA A 203 22.23 -4.56 30.44
C ALA A 203 21.17 -4.40 31.55
N GLY A 204 21.05 -5.42 32.41
CA GLY A 204 20.29 -5.30 33.66
C GLY A 204 20.10 -6.55 34.52
N THR A 205 21.06 -7.47 34.62
CA THR A 205 21.20 -8.29 35.84
C THR A 205 21.57 -7.34 36.98
N GLY A 206 20.61 -7.03 37.85
CA GLY A 206 20.79 -6.15 39.00
C GLY A 206 19.76 -6.49 40.06
N SER A 207 20.28 -7.01 41.18
CA SER A 207 19.56 -7.59 42.30
C SER A 207 18.59 -6.63 42.98
N TYR A 208 17.43 -7.16 43.37
CA TYR A 208 16.48 -6.56 44.29
C TYR A 208 17.13 -6.36 45.67
N SER A 209 17.09 -5.14 46.21
CA SER A 209 17.25 -4.84 47.64
C SER A 209 16.60 -3.49 47.95
N ASP A 210 15.45 -3.58 48.61
CA ASP A 210 14.81 -2.55 49.44
C ASP A 210 15.64 -2.40 50.75
N PRO A 211 15.80 -1.20 51.34
CA PRO A 211 14.79 -0.68 52.27
C PRO A 211 14.55 0.83 52.18
N GLY A 212 13.34 1.24 52.56
CA GLY A 212 12.83 2.59 52.41
C GLY A 212 13.39 3.67 53.34
N THR A 213 12.92 4.88 53.09
CA THR A 213 12.80 6.02 54.02
C THR A 213 12.00 7.12 53.29
N GLU A 214 10.77 7.38 53.74
CA GLU A 214 10.08 8.65 53.50
C GLU A 214 10.79 9.77 54.28
N PRO A 215 10.76 11.01 53.77
CA PRO A 215 9.87 11.97 54.45
C PRO A 215 9.08 12.89 53.50
N ASP A 216 7.79 12.98 53.81
CA ASP A 216 6.85 14.13 53.95
C ASP A 216 7.27 15.59 53.60
N PRO A 217 6.29 16.54 53.49
CA PRO A 217 6.03 17.30 52.27
C PRO A 217 6.21 18.82 52.46
N GLU A 218 5.70 19.60 51.49
CA GLU A 218 5.71 21.07 51.36
C GLU A 218 6.98 21.65 50.74
N THR A 219 6.86 22.16 49.51
CA THR A 219 6.72 23.61 49.25
C THR A 219 6.52 23.80 47.74
N ASP A 220 5.32 24.18 47.34
CA ASP A 220 5.05 24.92 46.09
C ASP A 220 5.34 26.40 46.41
N PRO A 221 6.06 27.14 45.56
CA PRO A 221 5.31 27.94 44.60
C PRO A 221 6.04 28.15 43.26
N GLY A 222 5.27 28.38 42.20
CA GLY A 222 5.72 29.23 41.10
C GLY A 222 5.32 28.74 39.73
N TRP A 223 4.05 28.97 39.38
CA TRP A 223 3.67 29.07 37.98
C TRP A 223 4.24 30.38 37.44
N GLU A 224 5.11 30.33 36.45
CA GLU A 224 5.34 31.44 35.54
C GLU A 224 5.75 30.90 34.15
N THR A 225 4.92 31.31 33.19
CA THR A 225 5.11 31.46 31.74
C THR A 225 6.44 31.06 31.12
N GLU A 226 6.37 30.28 30.03
CA GLU A 226 6.69 30.81 28.69
C GLU A 226 6.20 29.86 27.60
N SER A 227 5.32 30.40 26.76
CA SER A 227 5.04 29.87 25.45
C SER A 227 6.20 30.25 24.56
N ASP A 228 6.84 29.29 23.91
CA ASP A 228 7.44 29.57 22.61
C ASP A 228 7.28 28.39 21.66
N SER A 229 6.46 28.66 20.65
CA SER A 229 6.26 27.82 19.48
C SER A 229 7.36 28.15 18.48
N VAL A 230 8.20 27.18 18.14
CA VAL A 230 9.03 27.27 16.93
C VAL A 230 8.78 26.03 16.07
N TRP A 231 8.13 26.30 14.93
CA TRP A 231 7.91 25.36 13.84
C TRP A 231 9.21 25.10 13.07
N GLY A 232 9.64 23.84 13.02
CA GLY A 232 10.68 23.35 12.12
C GLY A 232 10.13 22.27 11.21
N ARG A 233 9.82 22.62 9.96
CA ARG A 233 9.45 21.70 8.88
C ARG A 233 10.71 20.98 8.37
N ALA A 234 10.69 19.65 8.32
CA ALA A 234 11.70 18.86 7.61
C ALA A 234 11.00 17.90 6.64
N PRO A 235 11.32 17.92 5.33
CA PRO A 235 10.92 16.86 4.41
C PRO A 235 11.97 15.74 4.41
N GLY A 236 11.52 14.48 4.39
CA GLY A 236 12.39 13.31 4.19
C GLY A 236 12.35 12.22 5.27
N ALA A 237 11.24 12.06 5.98
CA ALA A 237 11.09 10.94 6.90
C ALA A 237 10.86 9.62 6.14
N ASP A 238 11.60 8.60 6.52
CA ASP A 238 11.32 7.21 6.20
C ASP A 238 9.87 6.87 6.62
N PRO A 239 8.98 6.41 5.72
CA PRO A 239 7.57 6.16 6.06
C PRO A 239 7.41 5.09 7.16
N ALA A 240 8.46 4.31 7.46
CA ALA A 240 8.51 3.40 8.61
C ALA A 240 8.63 4.11 9.98
N ARG A 241 8.94 5.41 10.02
CA ARG A 241 9.16 6.21 11.24
C ARG A 241 8.36 7.51 11.22
N ILE A 242 7.36 7.60 12.08
CA ILE A 242 6.34 8.67 12.07
C ILE A 242 6.51 9.67 13.23
N SER A 243 7.23 10.79 13.08
CA SER A 243 7.38 11.77 14.18
C SER A 243 6.10 12.56 14.51
N GLY A 244 5.75 12.62 15.80
CA GLY A 244 4.72 13.53 16.33
C GLY A 244 4.33 13.21 17.79
N THR A 245 4.62 14.12 18.72
CA THR A 245 4.23 14.02 20.14
C THR A 245 2.83 14.57 20.35
N VAL A 246 1.96 13.85 21.07
CA VAL A 246 0.65 14.34 21.52
C VAL A 246 0.47 14.05 23.01
N HIS A 247 0.16 15.10 23.78
CA HIS A 247 -0.28 15.05 25.17
C HIS A 247 -1.62 14.30 25.29
N THR A 248 -1.67 13.32 26.19
CA THR A 248 -2.88 12.60 26.58
C THR A 248 -3.78 13.47 27.47
N ALA A 249 -4.92 13.92 26.95
CA ALA A 249 -6.01 14.48 27.76
C ALA A 249 -6.95 13.35 28.22
N ARG A 250 -7.28 13.35 29.51
CA ARG A 250 -8.16 12.40 30.22
C ARG A 250 -9.64 12.65 29.86
N PRO A 251 -10.49 11.60 29.76
CA PRO A 251 -11.91 11.76 29.41
C PRO A 251 -12.75 12.34 30.57
N PRO A 252 -13.84 13.08 30.29
CA PRO A 252 -14.77 13.55 31.31
C PRO A 252 -15.70 12.43 31.79
N GLY A 253 -15.97 12.41 33.10
CA GLY A 253 -16.86 11.45 33.76
C GLY A 253 -18.36 11.67 33.44
N PRO A 254 -19.22 10.70 33.81
CA PRO A 254 -20.62 10.67 33.42
C PRO A 254 -21.45 11.76 34.11
N ARG A 255 -22.38 12.37 33.34
CA ARG A 255 -23.37 13.35 33.84
C ARG A 255 -24.51 12.64 34.59
N ARG A 256 -24.85 13.14 35.77
CA ARG A 256 -26.06 12.76 36.53
C ARG A 256 -27.34 13.17 35.77
N PRO A 257 -28.43 12.38 35.84
CA PRO A 257 -29.73 12.81 35.35
C PRO A 257 -30.36 13.88 36.26
N PRO A 258 -31.20 14.78 35.72
CA PRO A 258 -31.89 15.78 36.53
C PRO A 258 -33.01 15.17 37.37
N ASP A 259 -33.10 15.70 38.58
CA ASP A 259 -34.09 15.43 39.62
C ASP A 259 -35.43 16.09 39.24
N THR A 260 -36.48 15.30 39.02
CA THR A 260 -37.84 15.82 38.87
C THR A 260 -38.65 15.49 40.11
N SER A 261 -38.64 16.43 41.05
CA SER A 261 -39.61 16.51 42.13
C SER A 261 -40.17 17.93 42.15
N HIS A 262 -41.51 18.06 42.03
CA HIS A 262 -42.47 18.84 42.85
C HIS A 262 -43.73 19.34 42.09
N PRO A 263 -44.83 19.75 42.78
CA PRO A 263 -46.13 19.05 42.72
C PRO A 263 -47.32 20.00 42.41
N ALA A 264 -48.54 19.56 42.78
CA ALA A 264 -49.85 20.25 42.76
C ALA A 264 -50.58 20.25 41.41
N GLY A 265 -51.91 20.13 41.32
CA GLY A 265 -52.98 20.13 42.30
C GLY A 265 -54.32 20.23 41.54
N ALA A 266 -55.39 19.79 42.21
CA ALA A 266 -56.83 20.09 42.04
C ALA A 266 -57.37 20.60 40.68
N GLY A 267 -58.37 19.87 40.18
CA GLY A 267 -59.32 20.26 39.13
C GLY A 267 -60.25 19.10 38.81
#